data_AF-A0A819EZV2-F1
#
_entry.id   AF-A0A819EZV2-F1
#
_cell.length_a   1.000
_cell.length_b   1.000
_cell.length_c   1.000
_cell.angle_alpha   90.00
_cell.angle_beta   90.00
_cell.angle_gamma   90.00
#
_symmetry.space_group_name_H-M   'P 1'
#
loop_
_entity.id
_entity.type
_entity.pdbx_description
1 polymer ?
#
loop_
_entity_poly.entity_id
_entity_poly.type
_entity_poly.pdbx_seq_one_letter_code
_entity_poly.pdbx_strand_id
1 'polypeptide(L)'
;MPKLNKRRASRVFYAKKRWYNYRLLSENESSSSSEEEVLSNDNINAGSGNFSNNFMVDDIGDLFELSKNKVGLKLISVLLFMTLRHFGISWLQCNQFFKEIGALTAETANKWTNIFLSGGVNEFVSEGRGGKRTSSFYDIFPDIESLAKAYSVRPCAEKAADFDAFELSKFIDDQFYILTCIEKNTNDPLIRSVKSCRLDLRRWGARFESNSQRPYFEGHERPDVVQHRQAFLQHFLTRKNSYYLISEGAQPKWQMPTTGTPTILLFHDESTFRSGEVSAKRWVFDGQSPFYSKGRGRSNMLSEFLVMHKSGPFFQLSPAEYEKALHKYPELDGEQDIDYVERSASASIHVGSDAYFDNSTILAQFERLFKLLKFKECFNNHKIEIIVDNARTHSARAYSLSDFGKGISTRCPVDRLEWVDENGATQSLSCYFEHGSNRGKSKGLFQIAVELNCNPSPKAKLTEL
;
A
#
# COMPACT_ATOMS: atom_id res chain seq x y z
N MET A 1 -44.34 37.92 -22.64
CA MET A 1 -44.60 36.53 -22.17
C MET A 1 -46.10 36.15 -22.25
N PRO A 2 -46.71 35.93 -23.42
CA PRO A 2 -48.15 35.61 -23.50
C PRO A 2 -48.46 34.09 -23.47
N LYS A 3 -47.51 33.25 -23.91
CA LYS A 3 -47.74 31.79 -24.11
C LYS A 3 -47.73 30.97 -22.80
N LEU A 4 -46.93 31.37 -21.79
CA LEU A 4 -46.89 30.72 -20.48
C LEU A 4 -48.15 30.98 -19.64
N ASN A 5 -48.71 32.19 -19.71
CA ASN A 5 -49.95 32.55 -19.02
C ASN A 5 -51.17 31.81 -19.58
N LYS A 6 -51.22 31.55 -20.90
CA LYS A 6 -52.30 30.76 -21.52
C LYS A 6 -52.30 29.29 -21.07
N ARG A 7 -51.12 28.63 -21.00
CA ARG A 7 -51.02 27.23 -20.51
C ARG A 7 -51.39 27.10 -19.03
N ARG A 8 -51.02 28.08 -18.20
CA ARG A 8 -51.31 28.09 -16.75
C ARG A 8 -52.79 28.32 -16.46
N ALA A 9 -53.44 29.26 -17.15
CA ALA A 9 -54.88 29.48 -17.03
C ALA A 9 -55.70 28.25 -17.48
N SER A 10 -55.24 27.57 -18.52
CA SER A 10 -55.86 26.34 -19.04
C SER A 10 -55.80 25.19 -18.03
N ARG A 11 -54.66 24.92 -17.38
CA ARG A 11 -54.56 23.84 -16.37
C ARG A 11 -55.44 24.08 -15.14
N VAL A 12 -55.43 25.30 -14.59
CA VAL A 12 -56.30 25.66 -13.45
C VAL A 12 -57.78 25.54 -13.82
N PHE A 13 -58.15 25.91 -15.06
CA PHE A 13 -59.51 25.75 -15.56
C PHE A 13 -59.93 24.28 -15.66
N TYR A 14 -59.09 23.41 -16.22
CA TYR A 14 -59.37 21.98 -16.32
C TYR A 14 -59.43 21.29 -14.96
N ALA A 15 -58.52 21.63 -14.02
CA ALA A 15 -58.56 21.13 -12.64
C ALA A 15 -59.86 21.52 -11.94
N LYS A 16 -60.27 22.80 -12.02
CA LYS A 16 -61.55 23.26 -11.46
C LYS A 16 -62.76 22.57 -12.10
N LYS A 17 -62.72 22.35 -13.43
CA LYS A 17 -63.81 21.69 -14.16
C LYS A 17 -63.97 20.23 -13.73
N ARG A 18 -62.87 19.48 -13.57
CA ARG A 18 -62.89 18.10 -13.06
C ARG A 18 -63.46 18.02 -11.65
N TRP A 19 -62.96 18.87 -10.75
CA TRP A 19 -63.45 18.96 -9.38
C TRP A 19 -64.94 19.33 -9.28
N TYR A 20 -65.40 20.28 -10.11
CA TYR A 20 -66.80 20.69 -10.13
C TYR A 20 -67.72 19.57 -10.65
N ASN A 21 -67.28 18.82 -11.67
CA ASN A 21 -68.02 17.67 -12.18
C ASN A 21 -68.10 16.53 -11.15
N TYR A 22 -67.04 16.30 -10.37
CA TYR A 22 -67.04 15.30 -9.29
C TYR A 22 -68.00 15.67 -8.15
N ARG A 23 -68.10 16.97 -7.83
CA ARG A 23 -69.06 17.49 -6.86
C ARG A 23 -70.50 17.38 -7.33
N LEU A 24 -70.76 17.60 -8.62
CA LEU A 24 -72.09 17.39 -9.23
C LEU A 24 -72.50 15.92 -9.31
N LEU A 25 -71.53 15.01 -9.48
CA LEU A 25 -71.79 13.56 -9.44
C LEU A 25 -72.10 13.09 -8.00
N SER A 26 -71.34 13.55 -7.00
CA SER A 26 -71.60 13.22 -5.58
C SER A 26 -72.86 13.89 -5.01
N GLU A 27 -73.25 15.08 -5.48
CA GLU A 27 -74.51 15.71 -5.09
C GLU A 27 -75.74 15.00 -5.72
N ASN A 28 -75.60 14.37 -6.89
CA ASN A 28 -76.66 13.57 -7.53
C ASN A 28 -76.76 12.12 -7.02
N GLU A 29 -75.76 11.60 -6.33
CA GLU A 29 -75.79 10.28 -5.68
C GLU A 29 -76.22 10.33 -4.21
N SER A 30 -76.55 11.53 -3.68
CA SER A 30 -76.96 11.73 -2.28
C SER A 30 -78.43 11.35 -1.97
N SER A 31 -78.94 10.27 -2.59
CA SER A 31 -80.14 9.58 -2.10
C SER A 31 -80.06 8.06 -2.23
N SER A 32 -79.20 7.40 -1.45
CA SER A 32 -79.56 6.20 -0.68
C SER A 32 -78.35 5.55 -0.02
N SER A 33 -78.65 4.93 1.13
CA SER A 33 -77.90 3.91 1.87
C SER A 33 -76.64 4.34 2.63
N SER A 34 -76.82 4.15 3.93
CA SER A 34 -75.88 4.02 5.03
C SER A 34 -75.01 2.76 4.94
N GLU A 35 -74.01 2.78 5.82
CA GLU A 35 -73.32 1.67 6.47
C GLU A 35 -71.87 1.37 6.05
N GLU A 36 -71.06 1.46 7.11
CA GLU A 36 -69.72 0.97 7.40
C GLU A 36 -69.18 -0.15 6.50
N GLU A 37 -67.99 0.07 5.95
CA GLU A 37 -67.12 -1.03 5.54
C GLU A 37 -65.76 -0.96 6.26
N VAL A 38 -65.42 -2.13 6.78
CA VAL A 38 -64.35 -2.45 7.72
C VAL A 38 -62.99 -2.41 7.02
N LEU A 39 -62.00 -1.83 7.69
CA LEU A 39 -60.58 -1.90 7.31
C LEU A 39 -60.07 -3.34 7.40
N SER A 40 -59.89 -4.01 6.25
CA SER A 40 -59.07 -5.21 6.15
C SER A 40 -57.65 -4.86 5.68
N ASN A 41 -56.68 -5.13 6.55
CA ASN A 41 -55.26 -5.13 6.25
C ASN A 41 -54.93 -6.25 5.25
N ASP A 42 -54.78 -5.90 3.98
CA ASP A 42 -54.14 -6.78 3.00
C ASP A 42 -52.76 -6.23 2.58
N ASN A 43 -51.77 -7.10 2.77
CA ASN A 43 -50.37 -6.94 2.39
C ASN A 43 -50.24 -6.54 0.91
N ILE A 44 -49.84 -5.30 0.65
CA ILE A 44 -49.42 -4.87 -0.68
C ILE A 44 -48.03 -5.45 -0.96
N ASN A 45 -48.03 -6.60 -1.63
CA ASN A 45 -46.89 -7.12 -2.37
C ASN A 45 -46.49 -6.07 -3.43
N ALA A 46 -45.26 -5.57 -3.35
CA ALA A 46 -44.64 -4.66 -4.31
C ALA A 46 -44.31 -5.40 -5.63
N GLY A 47 -45.34 -5.74 -6.39
CA GLY A 47 -45.24 -6.07 -7.80
C GLY A 47 -45.11 -4.78 -8.63
N SER A 48 -44.43 -4.87 -9.77
CA SER A 48 -44.07 -3.80 -10.72
C SER A 48 -45.25 -3.08 -11.40
N GLY A 49 -46.27 -2.68 -10.64
CA GLY A 49 -47.30 -1.75 -11.10
C GLY A 49 -46.73 -0.35 -11.17
N ASN A 50 -46.99 0.35 -12.27
CA ASN A 50 -46.63 1.75 -12.42
C ASN A 50 -47.29 2.53 -11.27
N PHE A 51 -46.50 3.18 -10.40
CA PHE A 51 -46.99 3.91 -9.22
C PHE A 51 -48.14 4.89 -9.57
N SER A 52 -48.11 5.46 -10.78
CA SER A 52 -49.14 6.33 -11.35
C SER A 52 -50.51 5.66 -11.58
N ASN A 53 -50.59 4.33 -11.60
CA ASN A 53 -51.86 3.61 -11.83
C ASN A 53 -52.64 3.33 -10.54
N ASN A 54 -51.97 3.35 -9.38
CA ASN A 54 -52.60 3.08 -8.07
C ASN A 54 -52.94 4.35 -7.29
N PHE A 55 -52.37 5.49 -7.69
CA PHE A 55 -52.69 6.79 -7.13
C PHE A 55 -53.56 7.56 -8.12
N MET A 56 -54.57 8.29 -7.63
CA MET A 56 -55.34 9.22 -8.45
C MET A 56 -54.44 10.43 -8.80
N VAL A 57 -53.51 10.21 -9.74
CA VAL A 57 -52.51 11.20 -10.17
C VAL A 57 -53.18 12.47 -10.67
N ASP A 58 -54.34 12.35 -11.32
CA ASP A 58 -55.14 13.49 -11.72
C ASP A 58 -55.68 14.28 -10.51
N ASP A 59 -56.12 13.62 -9.44
CA ASP A 59 -56.67 14.29 -8.26
C ASP A 59 -55.57 14.93 -7.40
N ILE A 60 -54.43 14.25 -7.23
CA ILE A 60 -53.27 14.85 -6.56
C ILE A 60 -52.70 15.97 -7.42
N GLY A 61 -52.64 15.80 -8.74
CA GLY A 61 -52.22 16.84 -9.68
C GLY A 61 -53.13 18.06 -9.62
N ASP A 62 -54.45 17.87 -9.53
CA ASP A 62 -55.43 18.94 -9.40
C ASP A 62 -55.32 19.62 -8.03
N LEU A 63 -55.22 18.85 -6.94
CA LEU A 63 -55.00 19.39 -5.59
C LEU A 63 -53.70 20.19 -5.52
N PHE A 64 -52.64 19.68 -6.16
CA PHE A 64 -51.34 20.35 -6.27
C PHE A 64 -51.44 21.66 -7.05
N GLU A 65 -52.09 21.65 -8.22
CA GLU A 65 -52.30 22.84 -9.06
C GLU A 65 -53.14 23.91 -8.33
N LEU A 66 -54.16 23.49 -7.57
CA LEU A 66 -55.02 24.38 -6.78
C LEU A 66 -54.29 24.95 -5.56
N SER A 67 -53.41 24.17 -4.93
CA SER A 67 -52.74 24.54 -3.68
C SER A 67 -51.43 25.29 -3.89
N LYS A 68 -50.72 25.07 -5.00
CA LYS A 68 -49.38 25.64 -5.21
C LYS A 68 -49.32 27.17 -5.22
N ASN A 69 -50.41 27.86 -5.55
CA ASN A 69 -50.47 29.33 -5.50
C ASN A 69 -50.73 29.87 -4.08
N LYS A 70 -51.34 29.07 -3.19
CA LYS A 70 -51.61 29.44 -1.79
C LYS A 70 -50.45 29.08 -0.87
N VAL A 71 -49.89 27.89 -1.05
CA VAL A 71 -48.87 27.27 -0.18
C VAL A 71 -47.44 27.54 -0.70
N GLY A 72 -47.31 27.86 -1.99
CA GLY A 72 -46.03 28.02 -2.67
C GLY A 72 -45.51 26.69 -3.23
N LEU A 73 -45.09 26.71 -4.51
CA LEU A 73 -44.62 25.54 -5.26
C LEU A 73 -43.53 24.76 -4.52
N LYS A 74 -42.59 25.48 -3.88
CA LYS A 74 -41.45 24.91 -3.16
C LYS A 74 -41.90 24.08 -1.96
N LEU A 75 -42.73 24.65 -1.09
CA LEU A 75 -43.19 24.01 0.14
C LEU A 75 -43.98 22.73 -0.18
N ILE A 76 -44.92 22.81 -1.10
CA ILE A 76 -45.79 21.67 -1.44
C ILE A 76 -45.02 20.56 -2.17
N SER A 77 -44.05 20.89 -3.02
CA SER A 77 -43.20 19.88 -3.69
C SER A 77 -42.30 19.14 -2.69
N VAL A 78 -41.80 19.85 -1.68
CA VAL A 78 -40.91 19.28 -0.64
C VAL A 78 -41.68 18.37 0.29
N LEU A 79 -42.85 18.80 0.77
CA LEU A 79 -43.72 17.96 1.59
C LEU A 79 -44.12 16.69 0.84
N LEU A 80 -44.56 16.83 -0.41
CA LEU A 80 -44.93 15.68 -1.23
C LEU A 80 -43.74 14.73 -1.45
N PHE A 81 -42.55 15.27 -1.64
CA PHE A 81 -41.34 14.48 -1.83
C PHE A 81 -41.00 13.70 -0.57
N MET A 82 -41.00 14.35 0.59
CA MET A 82 -40.76 13.71 1.88
C MET A 82 -41.76 12.58 2.14
N THR A 83 -43.04 12.80 1.86
CA THR A 83 -44.09 11.79 2.00
C THR A 83 -43.86 10.59 1.08
N LEU A 84 -43.57 10.82 -0.21
CA LEU A 84 -43.29 9.72 -1.15
C LEU A 84 -42.06 8.91 -0.74
N ARG A 85 -41.01 9.58 -0.28
CA ARG A 85 -39.80 8.91 0.21
C ARG A 85 -40.06 8.14 1.51
N HIS A 86 -40.92 8.65 2.39
CA HIS A 86 -41.37 7.95 3.60
C HIS A 86 -42.08 6.63 3.27
N PHE A 87 -42.91 6.61 2.21
CA PHE A 87 -43.57 5.40 1.72
C PHE A 87 -42.69 4.52 0.82
N GLY A 88 -41.37 4.77 0.74
CA GLY A 88 -40.44 3.93 0.00
C GLY A 88 -40.51 4.07 -1.53
N ILE A 89 -41.23 5.07 -2.05
CA ILE A 89 -41.37 5.29 -3.49
C ILE A 89 -40.02 5.66 -4.10
N SER A 90 -39.63 4.98 -5.17
CA SER A 90 -38.30 5.14 -5.76
C SER A 90 -38.06 6.55 -6.29
N TRP A 91 -36.79 6.93 -6.42
CA TRP A 91 -36.43 8.26 -6.92
C TRP A 91 -36.94 8.51 -8.35
N LEU A 92 -36.85 7.49 -9.21
CA LEU A 92 -37.35 7.54 -10.58
C LEU A 92 -38.86 7.78 -10.61
N GLN A 93 -39.62 7.04 -9.79
CA GLN A 93 -41.07 7.19 -9.67
C GLN A 93 -41.45 8.57 -9.13
N CYS A 94 -40.75 9.07 -8.11
CA CYS A 94 -40.93 10.43 -7.61
C CYS A 94 -40.71 11.47 -8.71
N ASN A 95 -39.64 11.33 -9.50
CA ASN A 95 -39.31 12.29 -10.54
C ASN A 95 -40.28 12.25 -11.73
N GLN A 96 -40.74 11.06 -12.13
CA GLN A 96 -41.79 10.88 -13.14
C GLN A 96 -43.11 11.52 -12.68
N PHE A 97 -43.56 11.19 -11.47
CA PHE A 97 -44.76 11.76 -10.86
C PHE A 97 -44.69 13.28 -10.74
N PHE A 98 -43.54 13.82 -10.30
CA PHE A 98 -43.33 15.26 -10.16
C PHE A 98 -43.38 15.99 -11.49
N LYS A 99 -42.85 15.37 -12.56
CA LYS A 99 -42.93 15.90 -13.92
C LYS A 99 -44.37 15.94 -14.43
N GLU A 100 -45.18 14.93 -14.10
CA GLU A 100 -46.60 14.85 -14.48
C GLU A 100 -47.43 15.98 -13.84
N ILE A 101 -47.27 16.19 -12.53
CA ILE A 101 -48.03 17.22 -11.78
C ILE A 101 -47.43 18.63 -11.89
N GLY A 102 -46.26 18.78 -12.50
CA GLY A 102 -45.56 20.06 -12.62
C GLY A 102 -44.99 20.60 -11.30
N ALA A 103 -44.54 19.69 -10.43
CA ALA A 103 -43.80 20.00 -9.21
C ALA A 103 -42.33 20.38 -9.51
N LEU A 104 -41.56 20.70 -8.46
CA LEU A 104 -40.10 20.75 -8.56
C LEU A 104 -39.54 19.38 -9.00
N THR A 105 -38.33 19.33 -9.59
CA THR A 105 -37.68 18.04 -9.84
C THR A 105 -37.42 17.32 -8.51
N ALA A 106 -37.38 15.98 -8.52
CA ALA A 106 -37.05 15.20 -7.31
C ALA A 106 -35.72 15.65 -6.69
N GLU A 107 -34.73 15.97 -7.52
CA GLU A 107 -33.46 16.58 -7.13
C GLU A 107 -33.62 17.91 -6.38
N THR A 108 -34.40 18.83 -6.94
CA THR A 108 -34.61 20.15 -6.32
C THR A 108 -35.42 20.02 -5.03
N ALA A 109 -36.41 19.13 -4.99
CA ALA A 109 -37.20 18.86 -3.81
C ALA A 109 -36.33 18.25 -2.68
N ASN A 110 -35.51 17.25 -2.98
CA ASN A 110 -34.59 16.65 -2.01
C ASN A 110 -33.60 17.65 -1.43
N LYS A 111 -33.05 18.54 -2.27
CA LYS A 111 -32.19 19.63 -1.80
C LYS A 111 -32.88 20.46 -0.72
N TRP A 112 -34.11 20.89 -0.97
CA TRP A 112 -34.86 21.71 -0.02
C TRP A 112 -35.32 20.92 1.21
N THR A 113 -35.59 19.62 1.07
CA THR A 113 -35.78 18.70 2.19
C THR A 113 -34.57 18.71 3.13
N ASN A 114 -33.36 18.58 2.58
CA ASN A 114 -32.14 18.57 3.39
C ASN A 114 -31.90 19.90 4.11
N ILE A 115 -32.18 21.04 3.46
CA ILE A 115 -32.12 22.37 4.09
C ILE A 115 -33.17 22.48 5.22
N PHE A 116 -34.39 21.97 4.99
CA PHE A 116 -35.44 21.97 5.99
C PHE A 116 -35.09 21.10 7.21
N LEU A 117 -34.63 19.86 6.99
CA LEU A 117 -34.25 18.91 8.04
C LEU A 117 -33.02 19.34 8.85
N SER A 118 -32.10 20.09 8.23
CA SER A 118 -30.90 20.62 8.91
C SER A 118 -31.17 21.91 9.72
N GLY A 119 -32.44 22.31 9.89
CA GLY A 119 -32.84 23.49 10.67
C GLY A 119 -32.76 24.82 9.90
N GLY A 120 -32.53 24.79 8.59
CA GLY A 120 -32.47 25.96 7.70
C GLY A 120 -33.83 26.55 7.35
N VAL A 121 -34.76 26.66 8.31
CA VAL A 121 -36.16 27.10 8.06
C VAL A 121 -36.22 28.48 7.42
N ASN A 122 -35.37 29.42 7.85
CA ASN A 122 -35.33 30.77 7.28
C ASN A 122 -34.88 30.78 5.81
N GLU A 123 -33.89 29.96 5.46
CA GLU A 123 -33.44 29.79 4.06
C GLU A 123 -34.53 29.10 3.21
N PHE A 124 -35.16 28.08 3.79
CA PHE A 124 -36.26 27.35 3.18
C PHE A 124 -37.50 28.23 2.93
N VAL A 125 -37.85 29.14 3.84
CA VAL A 125 -39.00 30.05 3.68
C VAL A 125 -38.66 31.23 2.77
N SER A 126 -37.42 31.70 2.77
CA SER A 126 -37.02 32.82 1.91
C SER A 126 -37.17 32.48 0.42
N GLU A 127 -37.86 33.35 -0.34
CA GLU A 127 -37.88 33.31 -1.82
C GLU A 127 -36.62 33.95 -2.43
N GLY A 128 -35.61 34.20 -1.59
CA GLY A 128 -34.40 34.91 -1.95
C GLY A 128 -33.72 34.28 -3.15
N ARG A 129 -33.57 35.06 -4.23
CA ARG A 129 -32.60 34.83 -5.29
C ARG A 129 -31.18 35.03 -4.72
N GLY A 130 -30.79 34.20 -3.75
CA GLY A 130 -29.46 34.16 -3.15
C GLY A 130 -28.53 33.31 -4.02
N GLY A 131 -27.29 33.77 -4.20
CA GLY A 131 -26.32 33.27 -5.18
C GLY A 131 -26.15 31.75 -5.22
N LYS A 132 -25.76 31.24 -6.39
CA LYS A 132 -25.49 29.82 -6.67
C LYS A 132 -24.48 29.23 -5.67
N ARG A 133 -24.93 28.76 -4.51
CA ARG A 133 -24.28 27.64 -3.84
C ARG A 133 -24.53 26.44 -4.73
N THR A 134 -23.51 26.05 -5.51
CA THR A 134 -23.52 24.78 -6.23
C THR A 134 -23.57 23.68 -5.18
N SER A 135 -24.70 22.98 -5.10
CA SER A 135 -24.86 21.85 -4.21
C SER A 135 -23.74 20.83 -4.47
N SER A 136 -23.16 20.28 -3.42
CA SER A 136 -22.28 19.13 -3.53
C SER A 136 -23.09 17.93 -4.04
N PHE A 137 -22.43 17.02 -4.75
CA PHE A 137 -23.01 15.73 -5.15
C PHE A 137 -23.69 15.01 -3.98
N TYR A 138 -23.07 15.02 -2.79
CA TYR A 138 -23.61 14.35 -1.61
C TYR A 138 -24.78 15.11 -0.95
N ASP A 139 -24.95 16.41 -1.23
CA ASP A 139 -26.16 17.14 -0.80
C ASP A 139 -27.41 16.61 -1.52
N ILE A 140 -27.22 16.00 -2.69
CA ILE A 140 -28.27 15.38 -3.50
C ILE A 140 -28.37 13.88 -3.19
N PHE A 141 -27.24 13.21 -2.96
CA PHE A 141 -27.16 11.77 -2.72
C PHE A 141 -26.46 11.44 -1.37
N PRO A 142 -27.08 11.74 -0.22
CA PRO A 142 -26.48 11.52 1.10
C PRO A 142 -26.30 10.03 1.43
N ASP A 143 -27.17 9.18 0.90
CA ASP A 143 -27.07 7.72 1.09
C ASP A 143 -25.80 7.16 0.45
N ILE A 144 -25.43 7.68 -0.73
CA ILE A 144 -24.19 7.30 -1.43
C ILE A 144 -22.97 7.74 -0.62
N GLU A 145 -23.00 8.91 0.04
CA GLU A 145 -21.90 9.35 0.90
C GLU A 145 -21.66 8.37 2.05
N SER A 146 -22.74 7.96 2.72
CA SER A 146 -22.68 7.05 3.86
C SER A 146 -22.11 5.69 3.45
N LEU A 147 -22.56 5.14 2.32
CA LEU A 147 -22.05 3.89 1.76
C LEU A 147 -20.59 4.00 1.32
N ALA A 148 -20.23 5.09 0.63
CA ALA A 148 -18.87 5.31 0.14
C ALA A 148 -17.86 5.46 1.28
N LYS A 149 -18.25 6.16 2.36
CA LYS A 149 -17.45 6.27 3.57
C LYS A 149 -17.22 4.90 4.21
N ALA A 150 -18.28 4.12 4.42
CA ALA A 150 -18.18 2.77 4.98
C ALA A 150 -17.33 1.84 4.11
N TYR A 151 -17.50 1.90 2.78
CA TYR A 151 -16.71 1.14 1.82
C TYR A 151 -15.21 1.48 1.91
N SER A 152 -14.86 2.75 2.10
CA SER A 152 -13.44 3.17 2.15
C SER A 152 -12.70 2.78 3.43
N VAL A 153 -13.39 2.67 4.57
CA VAL A 153 -12.75 2.40 5.87
C VAL A 153 -12.12 1.02 5.92
N ARG A 154 -12.86 -0.02 5.51
CA ARG A 154 -12.41 -1.41 5.64
C ARG A 154 -11.12 -1.68 4.82
N PRO A 155 -11.04 -1.38 3.51
CA PRO A 155 -9.83 -1.60 2.72
C PRO A 155 -8.62 -0.79 3.18
N CYS A 156 -8.84 0.44 3.70
CA CYS A 156 -7.76 1.26 4.28
C CYS A 156 -7.16 0.65 5.56
N ALA A 157 -7.92 -0.19 6.26
CA ALA A 157 -7.51 -0.88 7.48
C ALA A 157 -6.84 -2.24 7.23
N GLU A 158 -6.82 -2.71 5.98
CA GLU A 158 -6.22 -4.00 5.63
C GLU A 158 -4.69 -3.93 5.50
N LYS A 159 -4.02 -5.04 5.79
CA LYS A 159 -2.54 -5.14 5.67
C LYS A 159 -2.06 -4.99 4.23
N ALA A 160 -2.86 -5.44 3.26
CA ALA A 160 -2.55 -5.39 1.84
C ALA A 160 -2.52 -3.94 1.33
N ALA A 161 -3.45 -3.10 1.80
CA ALA A 161 -3.49 -1.67 1.49
C ALA A 161 -3.48 -1.31 -0.01
N ASP A 162 -4.13 -2.13 -0.82
CA ASP A 162 -4.23 -1.95 -2.28
C ASP A 162 -5.28 -0.91 -2.69
N PHE A 163 -6.04 -0.39 -1.72
CA PHE A 163 -7.12 0.56 -1.96
C PHE A 163 -6.63 1.89 -2.54
N ASP A 164 -7.29 2.33 -3.60
CA ASP A 164 -7.05 3.63 -4.21
C ASP A 164 -8.33 4.43 -4.46
N ALA A 165 -8.15 5.69 -4.87
CA ALA A 165 -9.28 6.58 -5.13
C ALA A 165 -10.05 6.22 -6.41
N PHE A 166 -9.51 5.35 -7.27
CA PHE A 166 -10.20 4.85 -8.46
C PHE A 166 -11.21 3.76 -8.07
N GLU A 167 -10.86 2.87 -7.14
CA GLU A 167 -11.81 1.90 -6.58
C GLU A 167 -13.02 2.61 -5.93
N LEU A 168 -12.77 3.66 -5.15
CA LEU A 168 -13.85 4.49 -4.58
C LEU A 168 -14.72 5.15 -5.65
N SER A 169 -14.09 5.65 -6.71
CA SER A 169 -14.78 6.28 -7.84
C SER A 169 -15.71 5.30 -8.56
N LYS A 170 -15.26 4.06 -8.78
CA LYS A 170 -16.06 2.98 -9.35
C LYS A 170 -17.22 2.58 -8.42
N PHE A 171 -16.95 2.44 -7.12
CA PHE A 171 -18.00 2.13 -6.14
C PHE A 171 -19.13 3.17 -6.15
N ILE A 172 -18.78 4.46 -6.12
CA ILE A 172 -19.77 5.56 -6.14
C ILE A 172 -20.59 5.55 -7.43
N ASP A 173 -19.93 5.27 -8.55
CA ASP A 173 -20.57 5.15 -9.86
C ASP A 173 -21.62 4.04 -9.87
N ASP A 174 -21.25 2.83 -9.42
CA ASP A 174 -22.17 1.70 -9.32
C ASP A 174 -23.37 2.02 -8.41
N GLN A 175 -23.12 2.62 -7.24
CA GLN A 175 -24.20 3.02 -6.32
C GLN A 175 -25.14 4.09 -6.90
N PHE A 176 -24.61 5.02 -7.70
CA PHE A 176 -25.43 6.05 -8.35
C PHE A 176 -26.44 5.45 -9.32
N TYR A 177 -26.00 4.54 -10.20
CA TYR A 177 -26.90 3.91 -11.18
C TYR A 177 -27.90 2.96 -10.52
N ILE A 178 -27.50 2.24 -9.45
CA ILE A 178 -28.42 1.45 -8.62
C ILE A 178 -29.50 2.35 -8.01
N LEU A 179 -29.12 3.46 -7.38
CA LEU A 179 -30.05 4.34 -6.68
C LEU A 179 -31.00 5.10 -7.62
N THR A 180 -30.50 5.50 -8.79
CA THR A 180 -31.27 6.30 -9.77
C THR A 180 -32.05 5.44 -10.77
N CYS A 181 -31.71 4.15 -10.90
CA CYS A 181 -32.22 3.23 -11.91
C CYS A 181 -32.03 3.76 -13.35
N ILE A 182 -30.99 4.56 -13.57
CA ILE A 182 -30.59 5.03 -14.90
C ILE A 182 -29.72 3.94 -15.53
N GLU A 183 -29.91 3.66 -16.82
CA GLU A 183 -29.01 2.78 -17.56
C GLU A 183 -27.70 3.51 -17.87
N LYS A 184 -26.58 2.89 -17.49
CA LYS A 184 -25.24 3.42 -17.77
C LYS A 184 -24.82 3.09 -19.20
N ASN A 185 -24.36 4.08 -19.97
CA ASN A 185 -23.69 3.83 -21.23
C ASN A 185 -22.21 3.47 -20.97
N THR A 186 -21.67 2.50 -21.70
CA THR A 186 -20.28 2.03 -21.57
C THR A 186 -19.24 3.14 -21.75
N ASN A 187 -19.59 4.19 -22.50
CA ASN A 187 -18.70 5.32 -22.79
C ASN A 187 -18.83 6.48 -21.78
N ASP A 188 -19.75 6.40 -20.82
CA ASP A 188 -19.94 7.49 -19.87
C ASP A 188 -18.77 7.57 -18.88
N PRO A 189 -18.27 8.78 -18.59
CA PRO A 189 -17.27 8.96 -17.55
C PRO A 189 -17.85 8.62 -16.18
N LEU A 190 -16.98 8.26 -15.23
CA LEU A 190 -17.39 8.00 -13.86
C LEU A 190 -18.10 9.22 -13.27
N ILE A 191 -19.26 9.00 -12.62
CA ILE A 191 -20.10 10.03 -12.00
C ILE A 191 -19.28 10.95 -11.09
N ARG A 192 -18.28 10.38 -10.41
CA ARG A 192 -17.37 11.11 -9.55
C ARG A 192 -15.93 10.82 -9.90
N SER A 193 -15.19 11.83 -10.36
CA SER A 193 -13.78 11.66 -10.75
C SER A 193 -12.88 11.16 -9.61
N VAL A 194 -11.79 10.47 -9.96
CA VAL A 194 -10.73 10.07 -9.02
C VAL A 194 -10.20 11.25 -8.20
N LYS A 195 -10.04 12.42 -8.84
CA LYS A 195 -9.59 13.66 -8.16
C LYS A 195 -10.58 14.10 -7.07
N SER A 196 -11.88 14.04 -7.34
CA SER A 196 -12.93 14.35 -6.38
C SER A 196 -12.94 13.32 -5.23
N CYS A 197 -12.78 12.04 -5.52
CA CYS A 197 -12.72 10.97 -4.51
C CYS A 197 -11.54 11.16 -3.55
N ARG A 198 -10.37 11.62 -4.03
CA ARG A 198 -9.24 11.98 -3.15
C ARG A 198 -9.58 13.13 -2.18
N LEU A 199 -10.38 14.10 -2.63
CA LEU A 199 -10.82 15.20 -1.77
C LEU A 199 -11.82 14.71 -0.72
N ASP A 200 -12.69 13.78 -1.09
CA ASP A 200 -13.65 13.20 -0.15
C ASP A 200 -12.99 12.38 0.93
N LEU A 201 -12.04 11.51 0.56
CA LEU A 201 -11.26 10.73 1.52
C LEU A 201 -10.63 11.65 2.57
N ARG A 202 -10.04 12.79 2.15
CA ARG A 202 -9.52 13.80 3.08
C ARG A 202 -10.60 14.43 3.95
N ARG A 203 -11.75 14.78 3.38
CA ARG A 203 -12.90 15.33 4.13
C ARG A 203 -13.44 14.34 5.16
N TRP A 204 -13.39 13.04 4.86
CA TRP A 204 -13.80 11.98 5.77
C TRP A 204 -12.74 11.62 6.81
N GLY A 205 -11.58 12.28 6.81
CA GLY A 205 -10.52 12.10 7.79
C GLY A 205 -9.40 11.15 7.37
N ALA A 206 -9.38 10.67 6.13
CA ALA A 206 -8.29 9.85 5.62
C ALA A 206 -7.08 10.71 5.24
N ARG A 207 -5.88 10.24 5.55
CA ARG A 207 -4.62 10.84 5.14
C ARG A 207 -3.90 9.92 4.14
N PHE A 208 -3.22 10.53 3.17
CA PHE A 208 -2.41 9.79 2.21
C PHE A 208 -0.94 9.86 2.65
N GLU A 209 -0.50 8.84 3.39
CA GLU A 209 0.76 8.86 4.11
C GLU A 209 1.76 7.83 3.58
N SER A 210 3.04 8.11 3.78
CA SER A 210 4.10 7.14 3.53
C SER A 210 4.05 6.03 4.56
N ASN A 211 4.29 4.82 4.07
CA ASN A 211 4.44 3.61 4.85
C ASN A 211 5.74 3.69 5.69
N SER A 212 5.68 4.39 6.83
CA SER A 212 6.85 4.80 7.62
C SER A 212 6.89 4.23 9.03
N GLN A 213 5.88 3.44 9.46
CA GLN A 213 5.93 2.78 10.77
C GLN A 213 6.99 1.66 10.73
N ARG A 214 8.23 2.03 11.03
CA ARG A 214 9.34 1.11 11.25
C ARG A 214 9.19 0.56 12.68
N PRO A 215 9.06 -0.75 12.89
CA PRO A 215 9.00 -1.34 14.24
C PRO A 215 10.37 -1.37 14.96
N TYR A 216 11.44 -0.92 14.31
CA TYR A 216 12.82 -1.06 14.81
C TYR A 216 13.29 0.21 15.53
N PHE A 217 12.77 0.48 16.74
CA PHE A 217 13.18 1.69 17.48
C PHE A 217 13.96 1.43 18.78
N GLU A 218 13.97 0.22 19.33
CA GLU A 218 14.43 0.08 20.73
C GLU A 218 15.95 -0.13 20.91
N GLY A 219 16.71 -0.42 19.84
CA GLY A 219 18.15 -0.73 19.96
C GLY A 219 19.12 0.37 19.53
N HIS A 220 18.71 1.27 18.63
CA HIS A 220 19.64 2.15 17.93
C HIS A 220 20.24 3.28 18.79
N GLU A 221 19.51 3.71 19.81
CA GLU A 221 19.89 4.83 20.68
C GLU A 221 20.48 4.37 22.02
N ARG A 222 20.77 3.07 22.16
CA ARG A 222 21.51 2.56 23.31
C ARG A 222 22.89 3.22 23.40
N PRO A 223 23.37 3.60 24.61
CA PRO A 223 24.63 4.33 24.75
C PRO A 223 25.83 3.63 24.11
N ASP A 224 25.93 2.30 24.22
CA ASP A 224 27.01 1.51 23.63
C ASP A 224 26.96 1.50 22.09
N VAL A 225 25.75 1.44 21.51
CA VAL A 225 25.53 1.51 20.06
C VAL A 225 25.87 2.90 19.52
N VAL A 226 25.47 3.96 20.23
CA VAL A 226 25.81 5.35 19.87
C VAL A 226 27.32 5.57 19.93
N GLN A 227 27.99 5.09 20.98
CA GLN A 227 29.44 5.17 21.11
C GLN A 227 30.15 4.45 19.95
N HIS A 228 29.71 3.23 19.61
CA HIS A 228 30.26 2.49 18.48
C HIS A 228 30.05 3.23 17.14
N ARG A 229 28.86 3.80 16.91
CA ARG A 229 28.55 4.62 15.72
C ARG A 229 29.47 5.84 15.63
N GLN A 230 29.72 6.53 16.75
CA GLN A 230 30.65 7.67 16.79
C GLN A 230 32.08 7.26 16.44
N ALA A 231 32.56 6.14 16.98
CA ALA A 231 33.88 5.61 16.65
C ALA A 231 34.00 5.25 15.16
N PHE A 232 32.97 4.60 14.60
CA PHE A 232 32.89 4.28 13.18
C PHE A 232 32.93 5.54 12.30
N LEU A 233 32.16 6.59 12.61
CA LEU A 233 32.20 7.85 11.87
C LEU A 233 33.58 8.53 11.98
N GLN A 234 34.16 8.54 13.17
CA GLN A 234 35.46 9.15 13.41
C GLN A 234 36.58 8.49 12.58
N HIS A 235 36.49 7.18 12.37
CA HIS A 235 37.40 6.43 11.51
C HIS A 235 37.40 7.01 10.08
N PHE A 236 36.26 7.36 9.49
CA PHE A 236 36.22 7.95 8.14
C PHE A 236 36.57 9.43 8.13
N LEU A 237 36.07 10.20 9.10
CA LEU A 237 36.30 11.65 9.16
C LEU A 237 37.78 12.02 9.29
N THR A 238 38.54 11.24 10.07
CA THR A 238 39.99 11.44 10.24
C THR A 238 40.79 11.12 8.97
N ARG A 239 40.24 10.31 8.06
CA ARG A 239 40.88 9.88 6.79
C ARG A 239 40.16 10.41 5.55
N LYS A 240 39.29 11.41 5.70
CA LYS A 240 38.49 11.97 4.59
C LYS A 240 39.32 12.36 3.36
N ASN A 241 40.55 12.83 3.58
CA ASN A 241 41.46 13.26 2.52
C ASN A 241 42.12 12.09 1.75
N SER A 242 41.94 10.86 2.21
CA SER A 242 42.40 9.63 1.53
C SER A 242 41.33 9.00 0.66
N TYR A 243 40.08 9.50 0.71
CA TYR A 243 38.96 8.98 -0.06
C TYR A 243 38.60 9.84 -1.26
N TYR A 244 37.93 9.21 -2.21
CA TYR A 244 37.14 9.88 -3.22
C TYR A 244 35.82 10.34 -2.59
N LEU A 245 35.45 11.60 -2.79
CA LEU A 245 34.19 12.16 -2.32
C LEU A 245 33.45 12.84 -3.46
N ILE A 246 32.16 13.08 -3.29
CA ILE A 246 31.33 13.83 -4.23
C ILE A 246 30.92 15.13 -3.56
N SER A 247 31.13 16.27 -4.24
CA SER A 247 30.70 17.57 -3.73
C SER A 247 29.18 17.65 -3.65
N GLU A 248 28.67 18.25 -2.58
CA GLU A 248 27.26 18.62 -2.48
C GLU A 248 26.90 19.74 -3.45
N GLY A 249 25.67 19.74 -3.98
CA GLY A 249 25.13 20.80 -4.84
C GLY A 249 24.40 20.29 -6.10
N ALA A 250 23.86 21.22 -6.88
CA ALA A 250 23.07 20.91 -8.08
C ALA A 250 23.89 20.22 -9.20
N GLN A 251 25.22 20.30 -9.14
CA GLN A 251 26.15 19.68 -10.09
C GLN A 251 27.27 18.98 -9.30
N PRO A 252 27.04 17.76 -8.80
CA PRO A 252 28.01 17.02 -8.02
C PRO A 252 29.30 16.75 -8.82
N LYS A 253 30.46 17.01 -8.20
CA LYS A 253 31.79 16.78 -8.78
C LYS A 253 32.63 15.89 -7.89
N TRP A 254 33.44 15.04 -8.51
CA TRP A 254 34.41 14.22 -7.79
C TRP A 254 35.50 15.08 -7.16
N GLN A 255 35.71 14.86 -5.86
CA GLN A 255 36.84 15.34 -5.09
C GLN A 255 37.82 14.18 -4.94
N MET A 256 39.02 14.38 -5.45
CA MET A 256 40.08 13.36 -5.43
C MET A 256 40.78 13.36 -4.06
N PRO A 257 41.30 12.20 -3.62
CA PRO A 257 42.11 12.15 -2.42
C PRO A 257 43.34 13.07 -2.56
N THR A 258 43.63 13.83 -1.50
CA THR A 258 44.65 14.89 -1.50
C THR A 258 45.87 14.55 -0.65
N THR A 259 45.79 13.56 0.24
CA THR A 259 46.90 13.16 1.12
C THR A 259 46.90 11.67 1.43
N GLY A 260 48.09 11.09 1.58
CA GLY A 260 48.28 9.69 1.96
C GLY A 260 48.19 8.72 0.77
N THR A 261 47.93 7.44 1.06
CA THR A 261 47.65 6.41 0.05
C THR A 261 46.17 6.52 -0.37
N PRO A 262 45.85 6.77 -1.65
CA PRO A 262 44.47 6.77 -2.13
C PRO A 262 43.74 5.50 -1.71
N THR A 263 42.54 5.65 -1.16
CA THR A 263 41.74 4.54 -0.64
C THR A 263 40.38 4.51 -1.32
N ILE A 264 39.99 3.34 -1.82
CA ILE A 264 38.69 3.10 -2.44
C ILE A 264 37.77 2.47 -1.40
N LEU A 265 36.60 3.05 -1.22
CA LEU A 265 35.53 2.46 -0.43
C LEU A 265 34.66 1.60 -1.34
N LEU A 266 34.52 0.34 -0.97
CA LEU A 266 33.54 -0.60 -1.49
C LEU A 266 32.46 -0.79 -0.44
N PHE A 267 31.19 -0.65 -0.79
CA PHE A 267 30.07 -0.95 0.08
C PHE A 267 29.38 -2.19 -0.44
N HIS A 268 29.08 -3.12 0.44
CA HIS A 268 28.38 -4.36 0.10
C HIS A 268 27.13 -4.50 0.96
N ASP A 269 26.04 -4.88 0.31
CA ASP A 269 24.73 -5.10 0.94
C ASP A 269 23.88 -6.02 0.06
N GLU A 270 22.93 -6.71 0.69
CA GLU A 270 21.93 -7.54 0.02
C GLU A 270 20.54 -6.91 0.08
N SER A 271 19.86 -6.86 -1.06
CA SER A 271 18.51 -6.34 -1.18
C SER A 271 17.57 -7.37 -1.77
N THR A 272 16.41 -7.55 -1.13
CA THR A 272 15.36 -8.44 -1.63
C THR A 272 14.29 -7.62 -2.35
N PHE A 273 14.11 -7.87 -3.64
CA PHE A 273 13.05 -7.30 -4.46
C PHE A 273 11.91 -8.29 -4.57
N ARG A 274 10.66 -7.86 -4.38
CA ARG A 274 9.48 -8.73 -4.50
C ARG A 274 8.58 -8.28 -5.64
N SER A 275 8.05 -9.24 -6.41
CA SER A 275 6.94 -8.97 -7.31
C SER A 275 5.71 -8.58 -6.48
N GLY A 276 5.04 -7.47 -6.81
CA GLY A 276 3.89 -6.99 -6.02
C GLY A 276 4.28 -6.24 -4.74
N GLU A 277 5.42 -5.54 -4.74
CA GLU A 277 5.68 -4.53 -3.72
C GLU A 277 4.52 -3.53 -3.67
N VAL A 278 3.98 -3.36 -2.47
CA VAL A 278 2.84 -2.47 -2.21
C VAL A 278 3.28 -1.02 -2.36
N SER A 279 2.41 -0.17 -2.89
CA SER A 279 2.65 1.28 -2.97
C SER A 279 3.21 1.83 -1.66
N ALA A 280 4.31 2.59 -1.74
CA ALA A 280 4.95 3.23 -0.60
C ALA A 280 4.04 4.24 0.13
N LYS A 281 2.88 4.58 -0.47
CA LYS A 281 1.86 5.45 0.12
C LYS A 281 0.48 4.83 0.01
N ARG A 282 -0.34 5.03 1.05
CA ARG A 282 -1.73 4.54 1.11
C ARG A 282 -2.63 5.53 1.81
N TRP A 283 -3.94 5.36 1.63
CA TRP A 283 -4.95 6.05 2.43
C TRP A 283 -5.09 5.37 3.79
N VAL A 284 -5.10 6.16 4.86
CA VAL A 284 -5.20 5.67 6.25
C VAL A 284 -6.19 6.53 7.01
N PHE A 285 -7.06 5.91 7.80
CA PHE A 285 -7.91 6.61 8.76
C PHE A 285 -7.25 6.61 10.14
N ASP A 286 -7.50 7.65 10.92
CA ASP A 286 -6.97 7.77 12.28
C ASP A 286 -7.37 6.57 13.16
N GLY A 287 -6.38 6.04 13.90
CA GLY A 287 -6.56 4.85 14.76
C GLY A 287 -6.52 3.50 14.02
N GLN A 288 -6.44 3.47 12.69
CA GLN A 288 -6.39 2.24 11.89
C GLN A 288 -5.08 2.16 11.09
N SER A 289 -3.97 1.89 11.79
CA SER A 289 -2.65 1.66 11.18
C SER A 289 -2.25 0.19 11.32
N PRO A 290 -2.70 -0.71 10.42
CA PRO A 290 -2.30 -2.10 10.48
C PRO A 290 -0.80 -2.26 10.18
N PHE A 291 -0.15 -3.19 10.90
CA PHE A 291 1.20 -3.67 10.59
C PHE A 291 1.26 -4.28 9.19
N TYR A 292 2.30 -3.92 8.44
CA TYR A 292 2.45 -4.26 7.04
C TYR A 292 2.78 -5.75 6.85
N SER A 293 2.15 -6.38 5.85
CA SER A 293 2.71 -7.60 5.28
C SER A 293 3.78 -7.23 4.27
N LYS A 294 4.95 -7.87 4.33
CA LYS A 294 5.89 -7.86 3.20
C LYS A 294 5.12 -8.34 1.96
N GLY A 295 5.21 -7.64 0.83
CA GLY A 295 4.38 -7.86 -0.37
C GLY A 295 4.26 -9.33 -0.78
N ARG A 296 3.13 -9.68 -1.41
CA ARG A 296 2.82 -11.04 -1.88
C ARG A 296 3.45 -11.25 -3.25
N GLY A 297 4.37 -12.20 -3.38
CA GLY A 297 4.94 -12.57 -4.68
C GLY A 297 6.29 -13.25 -4.61
N ARG A 298 6.87 -13.54 -5.79
CA ARG A 298 8.22 -14.08 -5.94
C ARG A 298 9.24 -13.04 -5.50
N SER A 299 10.33 -13.50 -4.89
CA SER A 299 11.45 -12.64 -4.47
C SER A 299 12.68 -12.92 -5.30
N ASN A 300 13.43 -11.88 -5.62
CA ASN A 300 14.79 -11.96 -6.13
C ASN A 300 15.69 -11.22 -5.15
N MET A 301 16.73 -11.89 -4.66
CA MET A 301 17.73 -11.28 -3.79
C MET A 301 18.95 -10.90 -4.62
N LEU A 302 19.30 -9.61 -4.60
CA LEU A 302 20.50 -9.08 -5.24
C LEU A 302 21.53 -8.77 -4.17
N SER A 303 22.78 -9.14 -4.43
CA SER A 303 23.94 -8.84 -3.60
C SER A 303 24.96 -8.09 -4.45
N GLU A 304 25.36 -6.88 -4.03
CA GLU A 304 26.02 -5.92 -4.91
C GLU A 304 27.19 -5.19 -4.22
N PHE A 305 28.19 -4.78 -5.01
CA PHE A 305 29.33 -3.99 -4.54
C PHE A 305 29.32 -2.59 -5.13
N LEU A 306 28.96 -1.59 -4.31
CA LEU A 306 29.02 -0.19 -4.69
C LEU A 306 30.42 0.37 -4.50
N VAL A 307 30.87 1.20 -5.44
CA VAL A 307 32.23 1.78 -5.44
C VAL A 307 32.15 3.30 -5.30
N MET A 308 32.90 3.84 -4.34
CA MET A 308 33.18 5.26 -4.26
C MET A 308 34.38 5.63 -5.15
N HIS A 309 34.17 5.67 -6.47
CA HIS A 309 35.21 6.03 -7.44
C HIS A 309 34.63 6.53 -8.77
N LYS A 310 35.39 7.35 -9.49
CA LYS A 310 34.98 7.91 -10.80
C LYS A 310 34.73 6.88 -11.91
N SER A 311 35.11 5.62 -11.71
CA SER A 311 34.88 4.55 -12.69
C SER A 311 33.41 4.11 -12.77
N GLY A 312 32.60 4.46 -11.78
CA GLY A 312 31.19 4.10 -11.74
C GLY A 312 30.74 3.66 -10.35
N PRO A 313 29.42 3.63 -10.10
CA PRO A 313 28.85 3.30 -8.81
C PRO A 313 28.90 1.81 -8.47
N PHE A 314 29.12 0.93 -9.46
CA PHE A 314 29.19 -0.52 -9.29
C PHE A 314 30.59 -1.04 -9.61
N PHE A 315 31.03 -2.08 -8.91
CA PHE A 315 32.27 -2.76 -9.26
C PHE A 315 32.07 -3.58 -10.54
N GLN A 316 32.86 -3.31 -11.57
CA GLN A 316 32.85 -4.10 -12.80
C GLN A 316 34.18 -3.98 -13.53
N LEU A 317 34.67 -5.07 -14.12
CA LEU A 317 35.82 -5.05 -15.01
C LEU A 317 35.42 -4.63 -16.43
N SER A 318 36.32 -3.91 -17.11
CA SER A 318 36.22 -3.74 -18.56
C SER A 318 36.41 -5.10 -19.27
N PRO A 319 35.98 -5.26 -20.53
CA PRO A 319 36.17 -6.50 -21.27
C PRO A 319 37.62 -6.98 -21.28
N ALA A 320 38.58 -6.06 -21.51
CA ALA A 320 40.00 -6.38 -21.54
C ALA A 320 40.57 -6.75 -20.14
N GLU A 321 40.09 -6.10 -19.08
CA GLU A 321 40.44 -6.46 -17.69
C GLU A 321 39.91 -7.87 -17.35
N TYR A 322 38.70 -8.20 -17.79
CA TYR A 322 38.08 -9.50 -17.54
C TYR A 322 38.72 -10.63 -18.35
N GLU A 323 39.09 -10.40 -19.61
CA GLU A 323 39.82 -11.39 -20.41
C GLU A 323 41.14 -11.80 -19.73
N LYS A 324 41.88 -10.82 -19.18
CA LYS A 324 43.07 -11.09 -18.36
C LYS A 324 42.73 -11.88 -17.09
N ALA A 325 41.58 -11.60 -16.47
CA ALA A 325 41.11 -12.33 -15.30
C ALA A 325 40.79 -13.79 -15.63
N LEU A 326 40.07 -14.05 -16.73
CA LEU A 326 39.74 -15.40 -17.21
C LEU A 326 40.99 -16.21 -17.55
N HIS A 327 41.99 -15.59 -18.17
CA HIS A 327 43.25 -16.27 -18.47
C HIS A 327 43.95 -16.78 -17.20
N LYS A 328 43.83 -16.07 -16.07
CA LYS A 328 44.43 -16.47 -14.79
C LYS A 328 43.52 -17.35 -13.93
N TYR A 329 42.21 -17.12 -14.00
CA TYR A 329 41.18 -17.79 -13.22
C TYR A 329 40.06 -18.26 -14.16
N PRO A 330 40.27 -19.36 -14.91
CA PRO A 330 39.27 -19.86 -15.87
C PRO A 330 37.93 -20.23 -15.21
N GLU A 331 37.93 -20.55 -13.92
CA GLU A 331 36.72 -20.88 -13.16
C GLU A 331 35.72 -19.72 -13.03
N LEU A 332 36.14 -18.49 -13.33
CA LEU A 332 35.27 -17.31 -13.33
C LEU A 332 34.17 -17.37 -14.41
N ASP A 333 34.36 -18.19 -15.45
CA ASP A 333 33.43 -18.43 -16.57
C ASP A 333 32.66 -19.76 -16.42
N GLY A 334 32.92 -20.52 -15.35
CA GLY A 334 32.25 -21.80 -15.11
C GLY A 334 30.79 -21.64 -14.70
N GLU A 335 30.02 -22.73 -14.83
CA GLU A 335 28.69 -22.84 -14.23
C GLU A 335 28.83 -22.77 -12.69
N GLN A 336 28.13 -21.83 -12.06
CA GLN A 336 28.17 -21.62 -10.62
C GLN A 336 26.73 -21.67 -10.08
N ASP A 337 26.58 -22.09 -8.82
CA ASP A 337 25.27 -22.15 -8.15
C ASP A 337 24.64 -20.75 -7.94
N ILE A 338 25.40 -19.69 -8.18
CA ILE A 338 25.01 -18.29 -8.00
C ILE A 338 25.05 -17.61 -9.37
N ASP A 339 23.99 -16.88 -9.70
CA ASP A 339 23.90 -16.12 -10.95
C ASP A 339 24.67 -14.80 -10.83
N TYR A 340 25.89 -14.78 -11.34
CA TYR A 340 26.77 -13.61 -11.33
C TYR A 340 26.53 -12.71 -12.53
N VAL A 341 26.54 -11.40 -12.27
CA VAL A 341 26.60 -10.40 -13.35
C VAL A 341 27.96 -10.50 -14.04
N GLU A 342 27.92 -10.52 -15.38
CA GLU A 342 29.11 -10.60 -16.23
C GLU A 342 30.15 -9.54 -15.85
N ARG A 343 31.41 -9.98 -15.71
CA ARG A 343 32.57 -9.11 -15.36
C ARG A 343 32.47 -8.44 -13.99
N SER A 344 31.57 -8.91 -13.13
CA SER A 344 31.37 -8.40 -11.77
C SER A 344 31.42 -9.51 -10.72
N ALA A 345 31.40 -9.11 -9.45
CA ALA A 345 31.08 -9.95 -8.31
C ALA A 345 29.64 -9.75 -7.81
N SER A 346 28.83 -8.94 -8.50
CA SER A 346 27.39 -8.83 -8.24
C SER A 346 26.71 -10.16 -8.50
N ALA A 347 25.80 -10.54 -7.61
CA ALA A 347 25.14 -11.84 -7.64
C ALA A 347 23.64 -11.70 -7.43
N SER A 348 22.86 -12.61 -8.03
CA SER A 348 21.43 -12.73 -7.78
C SER A 348 21.04 -14.16 -7.43
N ILE A 349 20.01 -14.30 -6.58
CA ILE A 349 19.43 -15.58 -6.21
C ILE A 349 17.90 -15.48 -6.24
N HIS A 350 17.23 -16.45 -6.88
CA HIS A 350 15.78 -16.48 -7.01
C HIS A 350 15.13 -17.16 -5.80
N VAL A 351 14.77 -16.37 -4.80
CA VAL A 351 14.20 -16.86 -3.53
C VAL A 351 12.85 -17.53 -3.78
N GLY A 352 12.80 -18.86 -3.60
CA GLY A 352 11.63 -19.71 -3.80
C GLY A 352 11.86 -20.89 -4.75
N SER A 353 12.82 -20.77 -5.68
CA SER A 353 13.50 -21.90 -6.32
C SER A 353 14.83 -22.19 -5.63
N ASP A 354 15.51 -21.13 -5.21
CA ASP A 354 16.84 -21.16 -4.63
C ASP A 354 16.80 -20.77 -3.14
N ALA A 355 17.88 -21.06 -2.41
CA ALA A 355 18.06 -20.68 -1.00
C ALA A 355 18.32 -19.16 -0.84
N TYR A 356 18.40 -18.67 0.40
CA TYR A 356 18.89 -17.31 0.68
C TYR A 356 20.42 -17.26 0.55
N PHE A 357 21.02 -16.07 0.41
CA PHE A 357 22.47 -15.93 0.63
C PHE A 357 22.82 -16.45 2.02
N ASP A 358 23.72 -17.42 2.05
CA ASP A 358 24.29 -18.04 3.23
C ASP A 358 25.80 -17.72 3.33
N ASN A 359 26.46 -18.28 4.35
CA ASN A 359 27.89 -18.03 4.54
C ASN A 359 28.74 -18.51 3.35
N SER A 360 28.33 -19.60 2.69
CA SER A 360 29.10 -20.20 1.60
C SER A 360 29.03 -19.35 0.34
N THR A 361 27.83 -18.88 0.00
CA THR A 361 27.57 -18.02 -1.15
C THR A 361 28.19 -16.64 -0.99
N ILE A 362 28.12 -16.03 0.19
CA ILE A 362 28.81 -14.77 0.49
C ILE A 362 30.33 -14.94 0.42
N LEU A 363 30.88 -16.03 0.96
CA LEU A 363 32.33 -16.29 0.86
C LEU A 363 32.76 -16.43 -0.61
N ALA A 364 32.05 -17.23 -1.41
CA ALA A 364 32.33 -17.40 -2.83
C ALA A 364 32.27 -16.06 -3.59
N GLN A 365 31.29 -15.22 -3.26
CA GLN A 365 31.13 -13.90 -3.83
C GLN A 365 32.33 -12.98 -3.51
N PHE A 366 32.78 -12.94 -2.25
CA PHE A 366 33.95 -12.15 -1.84
C PHE A 366 35.25 -12.71 -2.45
N GLU A 367 35.40 -14.02 -2.55
CA GLU A 367 36.53 -14.64 -3.26
C GLU A 367 36.57 -14.22 -4.73
N ARG A 368 35.42 -14.23 -5.41
CA ARG A 368 35.28 -13.72 -6.77
C ARG A 368 35.69 -12.24 -6.84
N LEU A 369 35.19 -11.39 -5.95
CA LEU A 369 35.58 -9.98 -5.87
C LEU A 369 37.11 -9.84 -5.73
N PHE A 370 37.75 -10.56 -4.81
CA PHE A 370 39.19 -10.47 -4.59
C PHE A 370 40.02 -10.97 -5.78
N LYS A 371 39.52 -11.94 -6.55
CA LYS A 371 40.13 -12.35 -7.82
C LYS A 371 40.05 -11.22 -8.85
N LEU A 372 38.87 -10.61 -9.01
CA LEU A 372 38.61 -9.56 -10.00
C LEU A 372 39.33 -8.24 -9.66
N LEU A 373 39.40 -7.86 -8.38
CA LEU A 373 40.06 -6.61 -7.93
C LEU A 373 41.51 -6.51 -8.38
N LYS A 374 42.22 -7.63 -8.53
CA LYS A 374 43.62 -7.69 -9.00
C LYS A 374 43.79 -7.18 -10.44
N PHE A 375 42.71 -7.11 -11.22
CA PHE A 375 42.73 -6.69 -12.61
C PHE A 375 42.10 -5.34 -12.85
N LYS A 376 41.52 -4.70 -11.82
CA LYS A 376 40.93 -3.38 -11.96
C LYS A 376 42.03 -2.33 -12.03
N GLU A 377 42.43 -1.94 -13.24
CA GLU A 377 43.63 -1.13 -13.49
C GLU A 377 43.54 0.24 -12.82
N CYS A 378 42.35 0.84 -12.82
CA CYS A 378 42.14 2.14 -12.17
C CYS A 378 42.19 2.07 -10.63
N PHE A 379 42.23 0.87 -10.04
CA PHE A 379 42.38 0.67 -8.59
C PHE A 379 43.83 0.31 -8.22
N ASN A 380 44.74 0.20 -9.19
CA ASN A 380 46.16 -0.04 -8.93
C ASN A 380 46.71 1.03 -7.97
N ASN A 381 47.57 0.60 -7.04
CA ASN A 381 48.17 1.44 -6.00
C ASN A 381 47.18 2.09 -5.00
N HIS A 382 45.93 1.63 -4.97
CA HIS A 382 44.97 2.04 -3.95
C HIS A 382 44.95 1.05 -2.78
N LYS A 383 44.66 1.56 -1.58
CA LYS A 383 44.10 0.71 -0.52
C LYS A 383 42.62 0.49 -0.81
N ILE A 384 42.10 -0.64 -0.36
CA ILE A 384 40.69 -0.99 -0.52
C ILE A 384 40.12 -1.25 0.87
N GLU A 385 39.04 -0.56 1.19
CA GLU A 385 38.27 -0.76 2.41
C GLU A 385 36.86 -1.19 2.00
N ILE A 386 36.46 -2.39 2.43
CA ILE A 386 35.13 -2.94 2.18
C ILE A 386 34.29 -2.72 3.43
N ILE A 387 33.12 -2.14 3.25
CA ILE A 387 32.15 -1.81 4.27
C ILE A 387 30.95 -2.74 4.07
N VAL A 388 30.69 -3.54 5.10
CA VAL A 388 29.55 -4.45 5.20
C VAL A 388 28.76 -4.13 6.45
N ASP A 389 27.52 -4.60 6.52
CA ASP A 389 26.77 -4.60 7.77
C ASP A 389 27.28 -5.71 8.73
N ASN A 390 26.63 -5.83 9.89
CA ASN A 390 26.95 -6.87 10.88
C ASN A 390 26.06 -8.12 10.72
N ALA A 391 25.59 -8.44 9.51
CA ALA A 391 24.89 -9.70 9.27
C ALA A 391 25.77 -10.89 9.69
N ARG A 392 25.14 -11.95 10.17
CA ARG A 392 25.87 -13.16 10.61
C ARG A 392 26.74 -13.72 9.49
N THR A 393 26.26 -13.65 8.26
CA THR A 393 26.96 -14.06 7.03
C THR A 393 28.26 -13.28 6.80
N HIS A 394 28.30 -11.99 7.10
CA HIS A 394 29.51 -11.16 7.01
C HIS A 394 30.52 -11.40 8.14
N SER A 395 30.06 -11.90 9.28
CA SER A 395 30.93 -12.25 10.42
C SER A 395 31.39 -13.71 10.43
N ALA A 396 30.86 -14.53 9.53
CA ALA A 396 31.16 -15.95 9.47
C ALA A 396 32.63 -16.16 9.09
N ARG A 397 33.36 -16.86 9.95
CA ARG A 397 34.77 -17.17 9.72
C ARG A 397 34.92 -18.62 9.32
N ALA A 398 35.43 -18.87 8.12
CA ALA A 398 35.95 -20.17 7.77
C ALA A 398 37.27 -20.38 8.52
N TYR A 399 37.42 -21.52 9.18
CA TYR A 399 38.66 -21.92 9.84
C TYR A 399 39.33 -23.00 9.01
N SER A 400 40.62 -22.83 8.74
CA SER A 400 41.45 -23.87 8.16
C SER A 400 42.07 -24.72 9.26
N LEU A 401 42.42 -25.97 8.97
CA LEU A 401 43.29 -26.77 9.84
C LEU A 401 44.59 -26.05 10.17
N SER A 402 45.08 -25.22 9.25
CA SER A 402 46.30 -24.42 9.47
C SER A 402 46.15 -23.34 10.54
N ASP A 403 44.93 -22.99 10.94
CA ASP A 403 44.65 -22.06 12.04
C ASP A 403 44.76 -22.75 13.41
N PHE A 404 44.79 -24.08 13.47
CA PHE A 404 44.99 -24.82 14.71
C PHE A 404 46.48 -25.12 14.92
N GLY A 405 46.92 -25.11 16.17
CA GLY A 405 48.21 -25.62 16.57
C GLY A 405 48.12 -27.12 16.85
N LYS A 406 49.25 -27.80 16.71
CA LYS A 406 49.28 -29.27 16.84
C LYS A 406 49.17 -29.75 18.30
N GLY A 407 49.76 -29.02 19.24
CA GLY A 407 49.93 -29.45 20.64
C GLY A 407 48.92 -28.82 21.61
N ILE A 408 48.93 -29.29 22.85
CA ILE A 408 48.14 -28.71 23.95
C ILE A 408 48.60 -27.27 24.22
N SER A 409 47.66 -26.39 24.55
CA SER A 409 47.92 -24.97 24.83
C SER A 409 48.51 -24.20 23.64
N THR A 410 48.28 -24.68 22.42
CA THR A 410 48.65 -23.98 21.19
C THR A 410 47.45 -23.24 20.59
N ARG A 411 47.66 -22.57 19.46
CA ARG A 411 46.63 -21.76 18.79
C ARG A 411 45.36 -22.60 18.55
N CYS A 412 44.22 -22.14 19.04
CA CYS A 412 42.94 -22.75 18.77
C CYS A 412 41.95 -21.61 18.51
N PRO A 413 41.40 -21.49 17.29
CA PRO A 413 40.63 -20.33 16.91
C PRO A 413 39.15 -20.41 17.31
N VAL A 414 38.71 -21.55 17.87
CA VAL A 414 37.33 -21.83 18.25
C VAL A 414 37.26 -22.48 19.63
N ASP A 415 36.15 -22.27 20.33
CA ASP A 415 35.93 -22.86 21.66
C ASP A 415 35.31 -24.26 21.59
N ARG A 416 34.61 -24.56 20.50
CA ARG A 416 33.87 -25.81 20.30
C ARG A 416 33.76 -26.14 18.81
N LEU A 417 33.79 -27.43 18.50
CA LEU A 417 33.43 -28.01 17.20
C LEU A 417 32.07 -28.67 17.33
N GLU A 418 31.19 -28.47 16.35
CA GLU A 418 29.87 -29.10 16.27
C GLU A 418 29.69 -29.69 14.88
N TRP A 419 29.19 -30.92 14.80
CA TRP A 419 28.94 -31.61 13.52
C TRP A 419 27.73 -32.53 13.64
N VAL A 420 27.20 -32.97 12.50
CA VAL A 420 26.14 -33.98 12.44
C VAL A 420 26.78 -35.28 11.99
N ASP A 421 26.56 -36.35 12.75
CA ASP A 421 27.09 -37.68 12.40
C ASP A 421 26.22 -38.39 11.35
N GLU A 422 26.66 -39.58 10.92
CA GLU A 422 25.97 -40.40 9.91
C GLU A 422 24.54 -40.80 10.31
N ASN A 423 24.20 -40.75 11.60
CA ASN A 423 22.88 -41.05 12.13
C ASN A 423 21.99 -39.80 12.27
N GLY A 424 22.49 -38.62 11.83
CA GLY A 424 21.77 -37.36 11.96
C GLY A 424 21.82 -36.76 13.37
N ALA A 425 22.63 -37.30 14.29
CA ALA A 425 22.75 -36.76 15.63
C ALA A 425 23.80 -35.64 15.67
N THR A 426 23.45 -34.54 16.34
CA THR A 426 24.39 -33.43 16.57
C THR A 426 25.41 -33.83 17.63
N GLN A 427 26.67 -33.87 17.23
CA GLN A 427 27.82 -34.08 18.08
C GLN A 427 28.50 -32.74 18.37
N SER A 428 29.14 -32.65 19.54
CA SER A 428 29.92 -31.47 19.91
C SER A 428 31.16 -31.84 20.69
N LEU A 429 32.25 -31.11 20.46
CA LEU A 429 33.54 -31.30 21.11
C LEU A 429 34.07 -29.95 21.59
N SER A 430 34.28 -29.82 22.90
CA SER A 430 34.97 -28.65 23.46
C SER A 430 36.43 -28.64 23.01
N CYS A 431 36.91 -27.51 22.50
CA CYS A 431 38.30 -27.33 22.09
C CYS A 431 39.22 -26.98 23.27
N TYR A 432 38.69 -27.00 24.51
CA TYR A 432 39.46 -26.76 25.72
C TYR A 432 39.27 -27.92 26.70
N PHE A 433 40.29 -28.20 27.50
CA PHE A 433 40.17 -29.21 28.54
C PHE A 433 39.26 -28.68 29.67
N GLU A 434 38.16 -29.37 29.94
CA GLU A 434 37.24 -29.01 31.01
C GLU A 434 37.72 -29.49 32.39
N HIS A 435 38.52 -30.56 32.40
CA HIS A 435 38.99 -31.24 33.60
C HIS A 435 40.47 -31.66 33.50
N GLY A 436 41.05 -32.10 34.62
CA GLY A 436 42.42 -32.62 34.68
C GLY A 436 43.53 -31.56 34.75
N SER A 437 44.79 -32.01 34.61
CA SER A 437 45.99 -31.17 34.73
C SER A 437 46.13 -30.10 33.65
N ASN A 438 45.38 -30.22 32.56
CA ASN A 438 45.36 -29.26 31.45
C ASN A 438 44.11 -28.37 31.43
N ARG A 439 43.30 -28.36 32.49
CA ARG A 439 42.05 -27.57 32.55
C ARG A 439 42.25 -26.12 32.10
N GLY A 440 41.39 -25.66 31.20
CA GLY A 440 41.42 -24.31 30.62
C GLY A 440 42.47 -24.10 29.51
N LYS A 441 43.33 -25.08 29.22
CA LYS A 441 44.22 -25.03 28.06
C LYS A 441 43.48 -25.50 26.81
N SER A 442 43.85 -24.95 25.66
CA SER A 442 43.35 -25.40 24.36
C SER A 442 43.84 -26.80 24.02
N LYS A 443 43.00 -27.56 23.33
CA LYS A 443 43.34 -28.81 22.68
C LYS A 443 43.98 -28.48 21.33
N GLY A 444 45.14 -29.07 21.06
CA GLY A 444 45.71 -29.04 19.72
C GLY A 444 45.07 -30.08 18.81
N LEU A 445 45.37 -30.04 17.51
CA LEU A 445 44.83 -30.99 16.52
C LEU A 445 45.07 -32.46 16.92
N PHE A 446 46.20 -32.79 17.54
CA PHE A 446 46.44 -34.17 18.00
C PHE A 446 45.45 -34.64 19.05
N GLN A 447 45.15 -33.78 20.03
CA GLN A 447 44.20 -34.12 21.07
C GLN A 447 42.78 -34.20 20.52
N ILE A 448 42.42 -33.27 19.63
CA ILE A 448 41.12 -33.28 18.95
C ILE A 448 40.96 -34.57 18.13
N ALA A 449 41.97 -34.95 17.33
CA ALA A 449 41.96 -36.17 16.55
C ALA A 449 41.76 -37.42 17.43
N VAL A 450 42.50 -37.53 18.54
CA VAL A 450 42.36 -38.65 19.49
C VAL A 450 40.94 -38.72 20.06
N GLU A 451 40.33 -37.60 20.43
CA GLU A 451 38.95 -37.55 20.93
C GLU A 451 37.91 -37.85 19.85
N LEU A 452 38.23 -37.62 18.59
CA LEU A 452 37.45 -38.05 17.42
C LEU A 452 37.77 -39.49 16.98
N ASN A 453 38.54 -40.24 17.77
CA ASN A 453 39.01 -41.61 17.47
C ASN A 453 39.89 -41.74 16.22
N CYS A 454 40.45 -40.64 15.73
CA CYS A 454 41.55 -40.66 14.79
C CYS A 454 42.84 -40.83 15.62
N ASN A 455 43.63 -41.88 15.38
CA ASN A 455 44.90 -42.11 16.07
C ASN A 455 46.08 -41.73 15.16
N PRO A 456 46.33 -40.43 14.93
CA PRO A 456 47.40 -39.99 14.03
C PRO A 456 48.78 -40.25 14.64
N SER A 457 49.75 -40.57 13.78
CA SER A 457 51.15 -40.69 14.19
C SER A 457 51.63 -39.37 14.81
N PRO A 458 52.48 -39.38 15.87
CA PRO A 458 53.06 -38.16 16.43
C PRO A 458 53.86 -37.32 15.43
N LYS A 459 54.26 -37.92 14.30
CA LYS A 459 54.96 -37.26 13.19
C LYS A 459 54.01 -36.82 12.05
N ALA A 460 52.70 -36.97 12.22
CA ALA A 460 51.71 -36.66 11.20
C ALA A 460 51.84 -35.21 10.73
N LYS A 461 51.86 -35.05 9.41
CA LYS A 461 51.77 -33.74 8.77
C LYS A 461 50.39 -33.15 9.04
N LEU A 462 50.28 -31.84 8.92
CA LEU A 462 49.01 -31.15 9.13
C LEU A 462 47.95 -31.52 8.08
N THR A 463 48.37 -32.08 6.94
CA THR A 463 47.49 -32.62 5.88
C THR A 463 47.06 -34.07 6.14
N GLU A 464 47.69 -34.74 7.11
CA GLU A 464 47.40 -36.12 7.53
C GLU A 464 46.56 -36.16 8.82
N LEU A 465 46.40 -34.99 9.47
CA LEU A 465 45.51 -34.68 10.58
C LEU A 465 44.27 -34.02 10.01
#